data_AF-A0A6P1KP01-F1
#
_entry.id   AF-A0A6P1KP01-F1
#
_cell.length_a   1.000
_cell.length_b   1.000
_cell.length_c   1.000
_cell.angle_alpha   90.00
_cell.angle_beta   90.00
_cell.angle_gamma   90.00
#
_symmetry.space_group_name_H-M   'P 1'
#
loop_
_entity.id
_entity.type
_entity.pdbx_description
1 polymer ?
#
loop_
_entity_poly.entity_id
_entity_poly.type
_entity_poly.pdbx_seq_one_letter_code
_entity_poly.pdbx_strand_id
1 'polypeptide(L)'
;MKKFSLVFSWVLSLGLLAGCNALHTQSSMQKPVSVMPALPLDSDKDGVDDKNDQCMNTPLNVIVDSVGCPLEYNLPSESMFEFRVFFDKNSAAIKPMYSKSCIIMNTT
;
A
#
# COMPACT_ATOMS: atom_id res chain seq x y z
N MET A 1 21.51 68.04 16.90
CA MET A 1 20.31 67.73 16.08
C MET A 1 20.85 67.31 14.71
N LYS A 2 20.80 66.09 14.18
CA LYS A 2 19.79 65.01 14.09
C LYS A 2 20.56 63.67 13.92
N LYS A 3 20.60 62.76 14.90
CA LYS A 3 19.94 61.43 14.93
C LYS A 3 19.74 60.73 13.58
N PHE A 4 20.54 59.69 13.30
CA PHE A 4 20.24 58.40 12.63
C PHE A 4 21.59 57.65 12.52
N SER A 5 21.99 56.74 13.42
CA SER A 5 21.53 55.34 13.53
C SER A 5 21.61 54.64 12.16
N LEU A 6 22.38 53.60 11.89
CA LEU A 6 23.07 52.61 12.71
C LEU A 6 23.99 51.86 11.70
N VAL A 7 25.21 51.53 12.15
CA VAL A 7 26.05 50.36 11.82
C VAL A 7 25.69 49.54 10.57
N PHE A 8 26.68 49.32 9.70
CA PHE A 8 27.11 47.98 9.23
C PHE A 8 28.17 48.19 8.15
N SER A 9 29.29 48.77 8.56
CA SER A 9 30.56 48.64 7.86
C SER A 9 31.53 48.07 8.89
N TRP A 10 32.35 47.10 8.49
CA TRP A 10 33.45 46.45 9.26
C TRP A 10 33.18 45.14 10.03
N VAL A 11 32.50 44.14 9.46
CA VAL A 11 32.74 42.73 9.88
C VAL A 11 32.73 41.76 8.70
N LEU A 12 33.54 42.06 7.69
CA LEU A 12 34.02 41.06 6.73
C LEU A 12 35.37 40.58 7.26
N SER A 13 35.49 39.29 7.59
CA SER A 13 36.72 38.51 7.89
C SER A 13 36.77 37.85 9.28
N LEU A 14 36.95 36.52 9.23
CA LEU A 14 37.41 35.59 10.27
C LEU A 14 36.46 35.31 11.47
N GLY A 15 35.67 34.25 11.33
CA GLY A 15 34.92 33.63 12.43
C GLY A 15 35.05 32.10 12.44
N LEU A 16 36.26 31.64 12.79
CA LEU A 16 36.69 30.32 13.31
C LEU A 16 35.69 29.14 13.27
N LEU A 17 36.09 28.07 12.56
CA LEU A 17 35.65 26.69 12.78
C LEU A 17 36.04 26.22 14.20
N ALA A 18 35.16 26.40 15.18
CA ALA A 18 35.23 25.71 16.47
C ALA A 18 33.84 25.15 16.82
N GLY A 19 33.47 24.05 16.17
CA GLY A 19 32.32 23.26 16.58
C GLY A 19 32.64 22.53 17.89
N CYS A 20 31.88 22.83 18.94
CA CYS A 20 31.98 22.20 20.25
C CYS A 20 31.68 20.69 20.17
N ASN A 21 32.55 19.87 20.77
CA ASN A 21 32.25 18.48 21.08
C ASN A 21 31.10 18.43 22.11
N ALA A 22 29.96 17.86 21.74
CA ALA A 22 29.02 17.29 22.69
C ALA A 22 29.03 15.77 22.52
N LEU A 23 29.71 15.09 23.45
CA LEU A 23 29.53 13.67 23.71
C LEU A 23 28.05 13.46 24.00
N HIS A 24 27.30 13.02 23.00
CA HIS A 24 25.93 12.58 23.17
C HIS A 24 26.00 11.23 23.89
N THR A 25 26.15 11.26 25.22
CA THR A 25 25.58 10.23 26.08
C THR A 25 24.07 10.31 25.88
N GLN A 26 23.58 9.65 24.83
CA GLN A 26 22.18 9.29 24.75
C GLN A 26 22.01 8.12 25.70
N SER A 27 21.78 8.45 26.97
CA SER A 27 20.92 7.64 27.82
C SER A 27 19.56 7.65 27.14
N SER A 28 19.35 6.77 26.16
CA SER A 28 18.02 6.51 25.64
C SER A 28 17.29 5.79 26.76
N MET A 29 16.46 6.54 27.48
CA MET A 29 15.32 5.95 28.15
C MET A 29 14.57 5.15 27.10
N GLN A 30 14.78 3.84 27.07
CA GLN A 30 14.03 2.92 26.25
C GLN A 30 12.58 3.07 26.68
N LYS A 31 11.80 3.86 25.94
CA LYS A 31 10.35 3.82 26.01
C LYS A 31 9.97 2.34 25.88
N PRO A 32 9.16 1.77 26.79
CA PRO A 32 8.77 0.38 26.68
C PRO A 32 8.21 0.17 25.28
N VAL A 33 8.74 -0.82 24.57
CA VAL A 33 8.28 -1.21 23.24
C VAL A 33 6.78 -1.48 23.39
N SER A 34 5.97 -0.55 22.90
CA SER A 34 4.53 -0.72 22.86
C SER A 34 4.30 -1.89 21.91
N VAL A 35 3.92 -3.04 22.48
CA VAL A 35 3.54 -4.24 21.73
C VAL A 35 2.49 -3.81 20.73
N MET A 36 2.88 -3.80 19.45
CA MET A 36 1.97 -3.53 18.36
C MET A 36 0.88 -4.61 18.41
N PRO A 37 -0.41 -4.26 18.41
CA PRO A 37 -1.46 -5.27 18.42
C PRO A 37 -1.21 -6.25 17.28
N ALA A 38 -1.27 -7.55 17.58
CA ALA A 38 -1.21 -8.56 16.53
C ALA A 38 -2.32 -8.23 15.51
N LEU A 39 -1.93 -8.11 14.24
CA LEU A 39 -2.90 -8.00 13.16
C LEU A 39 -3.79 -9.26 13.21
N PRO A 40 -5.10 -9.11 12.96
CA PRO A 40 -5.98 -10.25 12.85
C PRO A 40 -5.51 -11.20 11.74
N LEU A 41 -5.78 -12.49 11.93
CA LEU A 41 -5.37 -13.55 10.99
C LEU A 41 -6.37 -13.60 9.84
N ASP A 42 -5.83 -13.67 8.62
CA ASP A 42 -6.54 -13.87 7.35
C ASP A 42 -5.79 -14.99 6.61
N SER A 43 -6.36 -16.20 6.65
CA SER A 43 -5.71 -17.45 6.25
C SER A 43 -5.65 -17.63 4.73
N ASP A 44 -6.67 -17.19 3.99
CA ASP A 44 -6.74 -17.30 2.53
C ASP A 44 -6.43 -16.00 1.78
N LYS A 45 -6.29 -14.90 2.51
CA LYS A 45 -5.81 -13.59 2.05
C LYS A 45 -6.78 -12.92 1.10
N ASP A 46 -8.07 -13.07 1.34
CA ASP A 46 -9.12 -12.41 0.58
C ASP A 46 -9.47 -11.00 1.11
N GLY A 47 -8.91 -10.62 2.27
CA GLY A 47 -9.10 -9.32 2.90
C GLY A 47 -10.14 -9.30 4.01
N VAL A 48 -10.70 -10.46 4.39
CA VAL A 48 -11.59 -10.64 5.53
C VAL A 48 -10.92 -11.51 6.59
N ASP A 49 -10.84 -11.01 7.83
CA ASP A 49 -10.25 -11.78 8.93
C ASP A 49 -11.01 -13.09 9.18
N ASP A 50 -10.31 -14.16 9.53
CA ASP A 50 -10.85 -15.52 9.76
C ASP A 50 -12.04 -15.57 10.74
N LYS A 51 -12.15 -14.59 11.63
CA LYS A 51 -13.26 -14.48 12.60
C LYS A 51 -14.58 -14.05 11.97
N ASN A 52 -14.49 -13.30 10.87
CA ASN A 52 -15.61 -12.68 10.18
C ASN A 52 -15.87 -13.33 8.81
N ASP A 53 -14.93 -14.16 8.34
CA ASP A 53 -15.03 -14.91 7.10
C ASP A 53 -16.01 -16.10 7.24
N GLN A 54 -17.03 -16.11 6.39
CA GLN A 54 -18.03 -17.18 6.29
C GLN A 54 -17.67 -18.21 5.22
N CYS A 55 -16.72 -17.91 4.34
CA CYS A 55 -16.39 -18.67 3.14
C CYS A 55 -14.89 -19.03 3.10
N MET A 56 -14.44 -19.79 4.11
CA MET A 56 -13.06 -20.25 4.23
C MET A 56 -12.47 -20.82 2.91
N ASN A 57 -11.26 -20.39 2.56
CA ASN A 57 -10.52 -20.78 1.36
C ASN A 57 -11.09 -20.16 0.06
N THR A 58 -11.42 -18.88 0.10
CA THR A 58 -11.73 -18.09 -1.08
C THR A 58 -10.64 -18.27 -2.15
N PRO A 59 -11.00 -18.61 -3.40
CA PRO A 59 -10.01 -18.74 -4.46
C PRO A 59 -9.29 -17.42 -4.73
N LEU A 60 -7.96 -17.48 -4.90
CA LEU A 60 -7.17 -16.31 -5.29
C LEU A 60 -7.76 -15.60 -6.51
N ASN A 61 -7.76 -14.26 -6.44
CA ASN A 61 -8.28 -13.31 -7.44
C ASN A 61 -9.80 -13.33 -7.63
N VAL A 62 -10.56 -13.72 -6.61
CA VAL A 62 -12.03 -13.57 -6.58
C VAL A 62 -12.38 -12.32 -5.78
N ILE A 63 -13.40 -11.60 -6.24
CA ILE A 63 -13.95 -10.47 -5.48
C ILE A 63 -14.95 -11.04 -4.47
N VAL A 64 -14.70 -10.78 -3.19
CA VAL A 64 -15.56 -11.19 -2.08
C VAL A 64 -16.41 -10.03 -1.58
N ASP A 65 -17.51 -10.36 -0.91
CA ASP A 65 -18.32 -9.43 -0.15
C ASP A 65 -17.72 -9.16 1.24
N SER A 66 -18.47 -8.44 2.10
CA SER A 66 -18.02 -8.09 3.45
C SER A 66 -17.88 -9.27 4.41
N VAL A 67 -18.35 -10.46 4.03
CA VAL A 67 -18.29 -11.68 4.85
C VAL A 67 -17.34 -12.72 4.25
N GLY A 68 -16.51 -12.35 3.28
CA GLY A 68 -15.52 -13.23 2.65
C GLY A 68 -16.10 -14.13 1.56
N CYS A 69 -17.37 -13.95 1.19
CA CYS A 69 -18.01 -14.84 0.22
C CYS A 69 -17.91 -14.31 -1.22
N PRO A 70 -17.67 -15.18 -2.22
CA PRO A 70 -17.65 -14.78 -3.63
C PRO A 70 -18.96 -14.10 -4.07
N LEU A 71 -18.84 -12.96 -4.75
CA LEU A 71 -20.00 -12.29 -5.34
C LEU A 71 -20.57 -13.12 -6.50
N GLU A 72 -21.83 -13.54 -6.39
CA GLU A 72 -22.59 -14.08 -7.51
C GLU A 72 -23.05 -12.94 -8.44
N TYR A 73 -22.40 -12.82 -9.59
CA TYR A 73 -22.82 -11.89 -10.62
C TYR A 73 -24.01 -12.48 -11.39
N ASN A 74 -25.23 -12.27 -10.88
CA ASN A 74 -26.46 -12.45 -11.65
C ASN A 74 -26.61 -11.29 -12.63
N LEU A 75 -25.78 -11.32 -13.68
CA LEU A 75 -25.74 -10.27 -14.69
C LEU A 75 -27.00 -10.34 -15.55
N PRO A 76 -27.87 -9.31 -15.54
CA PRO A 76 -28.94 -9.26 -16.51
C PRO A 76 -28.33 -9.27 -17.92
N SER A 77 -28.97 -9.95 -18.86
CA SER A 77 -28.51 -10.14 -20.24
C SER A 77 -28.19 -8.84 -21.01
N GLU A 78 -28.57 -7.69 -20.47
CA GLU A 78 -28.32 -6.35 -21.00
C GLU A 78 -26.99 -5.73 -20.53
N SER A 79 -26.34 -6.31 -19.53
CA SER A 79 -25.02 -5.85 -19.08
C SER A 79 -23.93 -6.51 -19.93
N MET A 80 -23.56 -5.81 -21.00
CA MET A 80 -22.45 -6.17 -21.88
C MET A 80 -21.12 -5.92 -21.15
N PHE A 81 -20.54 -6.96 -20.57
CA PHE A 81 -19.20 -6.91 -19.98
C PHE A 81 -18.14 -6.99 -21.08
N GLU A 82 -17.37 -5.93 -21.26
CA GLU A 82 -16.19 -5.96 -22.13
C GLU A 82 -14.97 -6.44 -21.33
N PHE A 83 -14.60 -7.71 -21.49
CA PHE A 83 -13.34 -8.21 -20.96
C PHE A 83 -12.17 -7.74 -21.82
N ARG A 84 -11.33 -6.84 -21.29
CA ARG A 84 -10.10 -6.37 -21.94
C ARG A 84 -8.92 -7.24 -21.53
N VAL A 85 -8.44 -8.07 -22.45
CA VAL A 85 -7.28 -8.95 -22.25
C VAL A 85 -6.07 -8.38 -23.00
N PHE A 86 -4.93 -8.30 -22.32
CA PHE A 86 -3.67 -7.88 -22.92
C PHE A 86 -2.80 -9.09 -23.27
N PHE A 87 -2.34 -9.12 -24.52
CA PHE A 87 -1.45 -10.14 -25.04
C PHE A 87 0.00 -9.65 -25.03
N ASP A 88 0.93 -10.58 -24.82
CA ASP A 88 2.35 -10.30 -25.08
C ASP A 88 2.60 -10.21 -26.59
N LYS A 89 3.66 -9.51 -27.01
CA LYS A 89 3.99 -9.33 -28.43
C LYS A 89 4.09 -10.69 -29.14
N ASN A 90 3.37 -10.83 -30.26
CA ASN A 90 3.30 -12.05 -31.06
C ASN A 90 2.81 -13.29 -30.29
N SER A 91 2.08 -13.12 -29.18
CA SER A 91 1.51 -14.22 -28.41
C SER A 91 -0.01 -14.15 -28.45
N ALA A 92 -0.68 -15.28 -28.68
CA ALA A 92 -2.12 -15.44 -28.47
C ALA A 92 -2.42 -16.14 -27.13
N ALA A 93 -1.39 -16.40 -26.31
CA ALA A 93 -1.56 -17.07 -25.03
C ALA A 93 -2.26 -16.13 -24.04
N ILE A 94 -3.34 -16.61 -23.44
CA ILE A 94 -4.05 -15.92 -22.36
C ILE A 94 -3.24 -16.08 -21.08
N LYS A 95 -2.90 -14.97 -20.42
CA LYS A 95 -2.17 -15.01 -19.14
C LYS A 95 -3.02 -15.73 -18.09
N PRO A 96 -2.42 -16.55 -17.20
CA PRO A 96 -3.17 -17.34 -16.21
C PRO A 96 -4.11 -16.52 -15.33
N MET A 97 -3.77 -15.25 -15.06
CA MET A 97 -4.63 -14.32 -14.32
C MET A 97 -5.98 -14.03 -15.01
N TYR A 98 -6.09 -14.22 -16.32
CA TYR A 98 -7.34 -14.06 -17.08
C TYR A 98 -8.06 -15.40 -17.34
N SER A 99 -7.40 -16.54 -17.08
CA SER A 99 -7.91 -17.88 -17.43
C SER A 99 -9.20 -18.25 -16.68
N LYS A 100 -9.40 -17.74 -15.46
CA LYS A 100 -10.64 -17.97 -14.69
C LYS A 100 -11.87 -17.22 -15.23
N SER A 101 -11.67 -16.18 -16.05
CA SER A 101 -12.76 -15.43 -16.68
C SER A 101 -13.08 -15.91 -18.11
N CYS A 102 -12.26 -16.79 -18.69
CA CYS A 102 -12.45 -17.33 -20.03
C CYS A 102 -13.07 -18.73 -20.01
N ILE A 103 -14.06 -18.97 -19.14
CA ILE A 103 -14.70 -20.30 -18.99
C ILE A 103 -16.10 -20.36 -19.64
N ILE A 104 -16.59 -19.28 -20.24
CA ILE A 104 -17.89 -19.30 -20.96
C ILE A 104 -17.69 -18.96 -22.44
N MET A 105 -16.89 -19.76 -23.12
CA MET A 105 -17.12 -20.11 -24.53
C MET A 105 -16.62 -21.55 -24.68
N ASN A 106 -17.36 -22.50 -24.14
CA ASN A 106 -17.12 -23.91 -24.42
C ASN A 106 -17.25 -24.09 -25.94
N THR A 107 -16.14 -24.35 -26.62
CA THR A 107 -16.10 -24.66 -28.04
C THR A 107 -16.63 -26.06 -28.25
N THR A 108 -17.79 -26.18 -28.91
CA THR A 108 -18.24 -27.42 -29.56
C THR A 108 -17.44 -27.71 -30.82
#